data_AF-A0A2N1NC54-F1
#
_entry.id   AF-A0A2N1NC54-F1
#
_cell.length_a   1.000
_cell.length_b   1.000
_cell.length_c   1.000
_cell.angle_alpha   90.00
_cell.angle_beta   90.00
_cell.angle_gamma   90.00
#
_symmetry.space_group_name_H-M   'P 1'
#
loop_
_entity.id
_entity.type
_entity.pdbx_description
1 polymer ?
#
loop_
_entity_poly.entity_id
_entity_poly.type
_entity_poly.pdbx_seq_one_letter_code
_entity_poly.pdbx_strand_id
1 'polypeptide(L)'
;MDVQLTKCCSCIPLKSGVVIASSLWLIYGIFQTVSNVLYLISPNEGINFYKYISACTFSTIIFYGLITLGALFGLFVVSLANTYKMMSIYSKIARGIVGLDIISHIVTVVVTVLNKSSMLDDCIGPGDITSSRADACNKTYTSLLTLSIAITAISIPLSVYFSIIISAYAYKRKKKENPESSDDELDDL
;
A
#
# COMPACT_ATOMS: atom_id res chain seq x y z
N MET A 1 13.96 -18.52 11.79
CA MET A 1 14.80 -17.77 10.83
C MET A 1 14.98 -16.36 11.34
N ASP A 2 16.00 -16.18 12.18
CA ASP A 2 16.49 -14.87 12.59
C ASP A 2 16.97 -14.09 11.37
N VAL A 3 16.13 -13.16 10.93
CA VAL A 3 16.62 -12.09 10.08
C VAL A 3 17.49 -11.24 11.00
N GLN A 4 18.80 -11.46 10.95
CA GLN A 4 19.83 -10.56 11.48
C GLN A 4 19.70 -9.20 10.76
N LEU A 5 18.66 -8.44 11.09
CA LEU A 5 18.39 -7.10 10.60
C LEU A 5 19.10 -6.08 11.49
N THR A 6 20.31 -6.38 11.96
CA THR A 6 21.06 -5.54 12.90
C THR A 6 22.30 -4.90 12.29
N LYS A 7 22.67 -5.17 11.03
CA LYS A 7 23.90 -4.60 10.46
C LYS A 7 23.89 -4.19 8.98
N CYS A 8 22.74 -4.11 8.31
CA CYS A 8 22.67 -3.47 6.98
C CYS A 8 21.97 -2.10 7.07
N CYS A 9 22.78 -1.04 7.13
CA CYS A 9 22.52 0.33 6.68
C CYS A 9 21.07 0.85 6.68
N SER A 10 20.50 1.17 7.84
CA SER A 10 19.37 2.11 7.90
C SER A 10 19.42 2.97 9.16
N CYS A 11 19.89 4.20 9.00
CA CYS A 11 20.00 5.25 10.02
C CYS A 11 18.65 5.73 10.60
N ILE A 12 17.55 5.03 10.33
CA ILE A 12 16.24 5.43 10.81
C ILE A 12 16.00 4.74 12.16
N PRO A 13 15.94 5.49 13.27
CA PRO A 13 15.57 4.90 14.55
C PRO A 13 14.19 4.24 14.42
N LEU A 14 14.06 3.00 14.90
CA LEU A 14 12.86 2.17 14.74
C LEU A 14 11.56 2.92 15.06
N LYS A 15 11.55 3.79 16.09
CA LYS A 15 10.38 4.64 16.42
C LYS A 15 9.99 5.56 15.26
N SER A 16 10.97 6.27 14.68
CA SER A 16 10.73 7.15 13.54
C SER A 16 10.30 6.37 12.31
N GLY A 17 10.84 5.17 12.09
CA GLY A 17 10.43 4.31 10.99
C GLY A 17 8.94 3.93 11.08
N VAL A 18 8.43 3.65 12.29
CA VAL A 18 7.00 3.40 12.50
C VAL A 18 6.16 4.65 12.22
N VAL A 19 6.60 5.82 12.69
CA VAL A 19 5.91 7.10 12.41
C VAL A 19 5.86 7.38 10.91
N ILE A 20 6.98 7.24 10.21
CA ILE A 20 7.08 7.46 8.76
C ILE A 20 6.14 6.49 8.01
N ALA A 21 6.20 5.20 8.31
CA ALA A 21 5.34 4.19 7.70
C ALA A 21 3.84 4.53 7.87
N SER A 22 3.45 4.84 9.10
CA SER A 22 2.06 5.14 9.44
C SER A 22 1.60 6.43 8.75
N SER A 23 2.44 7.47 8.70
CA SER A 23 2.13 8.71 7.98
C SER A 23 2.00 8.52 6.48
N LEU A 24 2.88 7.72 5.86
CA LEU A 24 2.80 7.41 4.43
C LEU A 24 1.51 6.68 4.08
N TRP A 25 1.16 5.64 4.85
CA TRP A 25 -0.10 4.91 4.67
C TRP A 25 -1.33 5.79 4.96
N LEU A 26 -1.23 6.72 5.91
CA LEU A 26 -2.31 7.67 6.20
C LEU A 26 -2.57 8.60 5.01
N ILE A 27 -1.53 9.27 4.51
CA ILE A 27 -1.64 10.20 3.39
C ILE A 27 -2.15 9.48 2.15
N TYR A 28 -1.59 8.30 1.86
CA TYR A 28 -1.99 7.49 0.73
C TYR A 28 -3.45 7.00 0.85
N GLY A 29 -3.84 6.49 2.02
CA GLY A 29 -5.20 6.03 2.29
C GLY A 29 -6.24 7.14 2.16
N ILE A 30 -5.95 8.33 2.69
CA ILE A 30 -6.84 9.50 2.57
C ILE A 30 -6.94 9.94 1.11
N PHE A 31 -5.81 10.09 0.42
CA PHE A 31 -5.80 10.51 -0.98
C PHE A 31 -6.64 9.57 -1.83
N GLN A 32 -6.42 8.26 -1.72
CA GLN A 32 -7.19 7.27 -2.48
C GLN A 32 -8.67 7.29 -2.11
N THR A 33 -9.01 7.35 -0.83
CA THR A 33 -10.41 7.40 -0.40
C THR A 33 -11.13 8.62 -0.97
N VAL A 34 -10.54 9.81 -0.85
CA VAL A 34 -11.11 11.07 -1.35
C VAL A 34 -11.24 11.05 -2.87
N SER A 35 -10.21 10.62 -3.60
CA SER A 35 -10.27 10.53 -5.06
C SER A 35 -11.37 9.59 -5.56
N ASN A 36 -11.53 8.42 -4.93
CA ASN A 36 -12.58 7.47 -5.29
C ASN A 36 -13.98 8.00 -4.93
N VAL A 37 -14.14 8.70 -3.80
CA VAL A 37 -15.42 9.33 -3.41
C VAL A 37 -15.79 10.47 -4.36
N LEU A 38 -14.84 11.35 -4.68
CA LEU A 38 -15.07 12.44 -5.63
C LEU A 38 -15.46 11.91 -7.02
N TYR A 39 -14.90 10.77 -7.42
CA TYR A 39 -15.28 10.10 -8.67
C TYR A 39 -16.74 9.62 -8.65
N LEU A 40 -17.20 8.98 -7.58
CA LEU A 40 -18.59 8.51 -7.46
C LEU A 40 -19.63 9.65 -7.54
N ILE A 41 -19.24 10.84 -7.08
CA ILE A 41 -20.14 12.00 -7.00
C ILE A 41 -20.03 12.87 -8.27
N SER A 42 -18.99 12.70 -9.08
CA SER A 42 -18.76 13.52 -10.27
C SER A 42 -19.72 13.13 -11.41
N PRO A 43 -20.52 14.07 -11.94
CA PRO A 43 -21.46 13.80 -13.02
C PRO A 43 -20.79 13.61 -14.40
N ASN A 44 -19.47 13.73 -14.48
CA ASN A 44 -18.73 13.66 -15.73
C ASN A 44 -18.12 12.27 -15.91
N GLU A 45 -18.72 11.45 -16.78
CA GLU A 45 -18.21 10.14 -17.22
C GLU A 45 -16.95 10.27 -18.08
N GLY A 46 -15.89 10.85 -17.52
CA GLY A 46 -14.60 10.97 -18.18
C GLY A 46 -13.99 9.59 -18.48
N ILE A 47 -13.50 9.45 -19.71
CA ILE A 47 -12.82 8.30 -20.31
C ILE A 47 -11.56 7.97 -19.50
N ASN A 48 -11.70 7.23 -18.40
CA ASN A 48 -10.59 6.87 -17.53
C ASN A 48 -10.59 5.37 -17.29
N PHE A 49 -9.37 4.80 -17.27
CA PHE A 49 -9.05 3.38 -17.02
C PHE A 49 -9.83 2.75 -15.86
N TYR A 50 -10.21 3.56 -14.88
CA TYR A 50 -10.93 3.16 -13.68
C TYR A 50 -12.41 2.81 -13.89
N LYS A 51 -13.02 3.14 -15.06
CA LYS A 51 -14.42 2.74 -15.37
C LYS A 51 -14.57 1.22 -15.41
N TYR A 52 -13.53 0.48 -15.81
CA TYR A 52 -13.48 -0.98 -15.77
C TYR A 52 -13.33 -1.58 -14.34
N ILE A 53 -13.02 -0.74 -13.35
CA ILE A 53 -12.93 -1.09 -11.93
C ILE A 53 -14.18 -0.59 -11.16
N SER A 54 -15.17 0.01 -11.85
CA SER A 54 -16.35 0.68 -11.26
C SER A 54 -17.18 -0.19 -10.30
N ALA A 55 -17.34 -1.49 -10.59
CA ALA A 55 -18.03 -2.42 -9.69
C ALA A 55 -17.29 -2.65 -8.36
N CYS A 56 -15.98 -2.34 -8.32
CA CYS A 56 -15.13 -2.45 -7.13
C CYS A 56 -14.92 -1.11 -6.41
N THR A 57 -15.47 0.02 -6.89
CA THR A 57 -15.17 1.35 -6.32
C THR A 57 -15.66 1.49 -4.87
N PHE A 58 -16.80 0.88 -4.51
CA PHE A 58 -17.23 0.84 -3.12
C PHE A 58 -16.28 0.01 -2.25
N SER A 59 -15.81 -1.12 -2.75
CA SER A 59 -14.84 -1.96 -2.06
C SER A 59 -13.50 -1.25 -1.89
N THR A 60 -13.00 -0.53 -2.90
CA THR A 60 -11.75 0.24 -2.79
C THR A 60 -11.87 1.34 -1.74
N ILE A 61 -12.98 2.08 -1.69
CA ILE A 61 -13.24 3.08 -0.64
C ILE A 61 -13.18 2.45 0.75
N ILE A 62 -13.84 1.31 0.94
CA ILE A 62 -13.83 0.59 2.23
C ILE A 62 -12.39 0.16 2.58
N PHE A 63 -11.65 -0.42 1.63
CA PHE A 63 -10.28 -0.88 1.86
C PHE A 63 -9.33 0.26 2.21
N TYR A 64 -9.34 1.36 1.45
CA TYR A 64 -8.49 2.52 1.75
C TYR A 64 -8.92 3.26 3.02
N GLY A 65 -10.21 3.23 3.37
CA GLY A 65 -10.71 3.67 4.66
C GLY A 65 -10.15 2.84 5.82
N LEU A 66 -10.13 1.51 5.69
CA LEU A 66 -9.52 0.62 6.69
C LEU A 66 -8.00 0.84 6.83
N ILE A 67 -7.29 1.07 5.73
CA ILE A 67 -5.86 1.42 5.76
C ILE A 67 -5.66 2.72 6.53
N THR A 68 -6.50 3.72 6.29
CA THR A 68 -6.45 5.02 6.98
C THR A 68 -6.67 4.85 8.49
N LEU A 69 -7.67 4.06 8.89
CA LEU A 69 -7.92 3.76 10.30
C LEU A 69 -6.76 2.99 10.96
N GLY A 70 -6.20 2.01 10.26
CA GLY A 70 -5.02 1.27 10.72
C GLY A 70 -3.80 2.16 10.89
N ALA A 71 -3.58 3.10 9.96
CA ALA A 71 -2.51 4.09 10.03
C ALA A 71 -2.68 5.08 11.18
N LEU A 72 -3.90 5.59 11.40
CA LEU A 72 -4.23 6.43 12.57
C LEU A 72 -3.98 5.68 13.88
N PHE A 73 -4.40 4.42 13.96
CA PHE A 73 -4.12 3.56 15.10
C PHE A 73 -2.61 3.39 15.31
N GLY A 74 -1.84 3.19 14.25
CA GLY A 74 -0.37 3.13 14.30
C GLY A 74 0.26 4.39 14.89
N LEU A 75 -0.17 5.57 14.42
CA LEU A 75 0.27 6.86 14.94
C LEU A 75 -0.11 7.07 16.41
N PHE A 76 -1.32 6.68 16.80
CA PHE A 76 -1.78 6.70 18.18
C PHE A 76 -0.90 5.80 19.07
N VAL A 77 -0.67 4.57 18.64
CA VAL A 77 0.12 3.59 19.40
C VAL A 77 1.55 4.05 19.57
N VAL A 78 2.22 4.57 18.54
CA VAL A 78 3.63 5.00 18.66
C VAL A 78 3.79 6.30 19.46
N SER A 79 2.79 7.17 19.47
CA SER A 79 2.85 8.49 20.09
C SER A 79 2.40 8.48 21.55
N LEU A 80 1.29 7.79 21.86
CA LEU A 80 0.62 7.89 23.16
C LEU A 80 0.72 6.60 23.98
N ALA A 81 0.31 5.46 23.42
CA ALA A 81 0.24 4.21 24.19
C ALA A 81 1.63 3.57 24.41
N ASN A 82 2.43 3.49 23.35
CA ASN A 82 3.82 3.03 23.28
C ASN A 82 4.17 1.81 24.16
N THR A 83 3.28 0.82 24.30
CA THR A 83 3.49 -0.44 25.01
C THR A 83 3.68 -1.61 24.04
N TYR A 84 4.34 -2.70 24.48
CA TYR A 84 4.50 -3.91 23.67
C TYR A 84 3.16 -4.47 23.19
N LYS A 85 2.18 -4.58 24.10
CA LYS A 85 0.86 -5.17 23.79
C LYS A 85 0.18 -4.42 22.64
N MET A 86 0.12 -3.09 22.72
CA MET A 86 -0.49 -2.26 21.68
C MET A 86 0.31 -2.29 20.38
N MET A 87 1.65 -2.31 20.48
CA MET A 87 2.50 -2.34 19.30
C MET A 87 2.49 -3.69 18.58
N SER A 88 2.29 -4.78 19.32
CA SER A 88 2.09 -6.12 18.75
C SER A 88 0.77 -6.19 17.97
N ILE A 89 -0.31 -5.57 18.48
CA ILE A 89 -1.57 -5.44 17.74
C ILE A 89 -1.35 -4.65 16.46
N TYR A 90 -0.67 -3.51 16.53
CA TYR A 90 -0.39 -2.71 15.34
C TYR A 90 0.48 -3.46 14.32
N SER A 91 1.46 -4.25 14.76
CA SER A 91 2.25 -5.12 13.87
C SER A 91 1.39 -6.12 13.09
N LYS A 92 0.35 -6.69 13.72
CA LYS A 92 -0.61 -7.58 13.02
C LYS A 92 -1.44 -6.81 11.99
N ILE A 93 -1.92 -5.61 12.35
CA ILE A 93 -2.66 -4.73 11.43
C ILE A 93 -1.77 -4.34 10.24
N ALA A 94 -0.52 -3.95 10.49
CA ALA A 94 0.45 -3.57 9.46
C ALA A 94 0.71 -4.71 8.47
N ARG A 95 0.80 -5.96 8.93
CA ARG A 95 0.89 -7.13 8.01
C ARG A 95 -0.36 -7.28 7.16
N GLY A 96 -1.54 -7.05 7.73
CA GLY A 96 -2.80 -7.01 6.99
C GLY A 96 -2.81 -5.93 5.91
N ILE A 97 -2.37 -4.71 6.24
CA ILE A 97 -2.24 -3.59 5.28
C ILE A 97 -1.31 -3.99 4.13
N VAL A 98 -0.13 -4.54 4.42
CA VAL A 98 0.82 -4.98 3.38
C VAL A 98 0.22 -6.08 2.50
N GLY A 99 -0.48 -7.06 3.08
CA GLY A 99 -1.14 -8.11 2.31
C GLY A 99 -2.16 -7.54 1.33
N LEU A 100 -3.01 -6.61 1.78
CA LEU A 100 -3.97 -5.92 0.94
C LEU A 100 -3.31 -5.05 -0.13
N ASP A 101 -2.22 -4.37 0.21
CA ASP A 101 -1.46 -3.52 -0.71
C ASP A 101 -0.87 -4.35 -1.86
N ILE A 102 -0.27 -5.50 -1.56
CA ILE A 102 0.27 -6.45 -2.55
C ILE A 102 -0.85 -6.95 -3.48
N ILE A 103 -1.96 -7.42 -2.92
CA ILE A 103 -3.10 -7.91 -3.71
C ILE A 103 -3.62 -6.81 -4.63
N SER A 104 -3.78 -5.59 -4.11
CA SER A 104 -4.32 -4.45 -4.87
C SER A 104 -3.43 -4.08 -6.06
N HIS A 105 -2.11 -4.04 -5.87
CA HIS A 105 -1.17 -3.76 -6.96
C HIS A 105 -1.20 -4.87 -8.03
N ILE A 106 -1.23 -6.15 -7.62
CA ILE A 106 -1.31 -7.28 -8.56
C ILE A 106 -2.61 -7.22 -9.36
N VAL A 107 -3.75 -7.06 -8.69
CA VAL A 107 -5.07 -6.96 -9.35
C VAL A 107 -5.09 -5.80 -10.35
N THR A 108 -4.53 -4.65 -9.98
CA THR A 108 -4.46 -3.47 -10.88
C THR A 108 -3.70 -3.80 -12.16
N VAL A 109 -2.51 -4.41 -12.06
CA VAL A 109 -1.72 -4.80 -13.23
C VAL A 109 -2.47 -5.83 -14.07
N VAL A 110 -3.06 -6.85 -13.46
CA VAL A 110 -3.80 -7.91 -14.16
C VAL A 110 -5.01 -7.33 -14.91
N VAL A 111 -5.83 -6.50 -14.25
CA VAL A 111 -6.99 -5.84 -14.88
C VAL A 111 -6.53 -4.93 -16.03
N THR A 112 -5.38 -4.26 -15.88
CA THR A 112 -4.81 -3.38 -16.92
C THR A 112 -4.38 -4.15 -18.17
N VAL A 113 -3.80 -5.33 -17.99
CA VAL A 113 -3.39 -6.20 -19.09
C VAL A 113 -4.60 -6.85 -19.76
N LEU A 114 -5.55 -7.37 -18.98
CA LEU A 114 -6.72 -8.08 -19.49
C LEU A 114 -7.68 -7.16 -20.26
N ASN A 115 -7.84 -5.90 -19.84
CA ASN A 115 -8.75 -4.96 -20.49
C ASN A 115 -8.08 -4.09 -21.57
N LYS A 116 -6.90 -4.47 -22.06
CA LYS A 116 -6.14 -3.69 -23.05
C LYS A 116 -6.99 -3.27 -24.27
N SER A 117 -7.77 -4.19 -24.84
CA SER A 117 -8.59 -3.91 -26.02
C SER A 117 -9.64 -2.85 -25.73
N SER A 118 -10.43 -3.03 -24.69
CA SER A 118 -11.47 -2.09 -24.29
C SER A 118 -10.92 -0.69 -23.98
N MET A 119 -9.76 -0.64 -23.33
CA MET A 119 -9.05 0.60 -23.02
C MET A 119 -8.62 1.37 -24.26
N LEU A 120 -8.13 0.65 -25.28
CA LEU A 120 -7.74 1.23 -26.55
C LEU A 120 -8.96 1.67 -27.35
N ASP A 121 -10.03 0.86 -27.35
CA ASP A 121 -11.28 1.17 -28.04
C ASP A 121 -11.95 2.42 -27.45
N ASP A 122 -11.99 2.57 -26.12
CA ASP A 122 -12.49 3.76 -25.44
C ASP A 122 -11.64 5.01 -25.74
N CYS A 123 -10.31 4.85 -25.87
CA CYS A 123 -9.39 5.95 -26.22
C CYS A 123 -9.56 6.40 -27.68
N ILE A 124 -9.71 5.44 -28.60
CA ILE A 124 -9.94 5.70 -30.02
C ILE A 124 -11.33 6.29 -30.23
N GLY A 125 -12.34 5.85 -29.46
CA GLY A 125 -13.70 6.36 -29.51
C GLY A 125 -14.37 6.25 -30.90
N PRO A 126 -15.61 6.73 -31.03
CA PRO A 126 -16.26 6.82 -32.34
C PRO A 126 -15.67 7.99 -33.16
N GLY A 127 -15.17 7.71 -34.37
CA GLY A 127 -14.64 8.71 -35.30
C GLY A 127 -13.65 8.11 -36.32
N ASP A 128 -13.14 8.94 -37.24
CA ASP A 128 -12.13 8.47 -38.21
C ASP A 128 -10.84 8.05 -37.51
N ILE A 129 -10.48 6.78 -37.70
CA ILE A 129 -9.27 6.19 -37.13
C ILE A 129 -8.08 6.65 -37.98
N THR A 130 -7.38 7.67 -37.50
CA THR A 130 -6.06 8.03 -38.03
C THR A 130 -4.98 7.18 -37.36
N SER A 131 -3.94 6.80 -38.11
CA SER A 131 -2.77 6.09 -37.56
C SER A 131 -2.14 6.84 -36.38
N SER A 132 -2.07 8.18 -36.48
CA SER A 132 -1.59 9.07 -35.41
C SER A 132 -2.37 8.92 -34.10
N ARG A 133 -3.71 8.82 -34.16
CA ARG A 133 -4.55 8.65 -32.97
C ARG A 133 -4.36 7.29 -32.32
N ALA A 134 -4.33 6.21 -33.12
CA ALA A 134 -4.10 4.86 -32.63
C ALA A 134 -2.72 4.72 -31.94
N ASP A 135 -1.68 5.30 -32.55
CA ASP A 135 -0.32 5.31 -31.99
C ASP A 135 -0.24 6.08 -30.67
N ALA A 136 -0.90 7.24 -30.56
CA ALA A 136 -0.94 8.03 -29.33
C ALA A 136 -1.65 7.28 -28.19
N CYS A 137 -2.77 6.59 -28.48
CA CYS A 137 -3.48 5.76 -27.50
C CYS A 137 -2.63 4.58 -27.04
N ASN A 138 -1.98 3.86 -27.96
CA ASN A 138 -1.11 2.74 -27.62
C ASN A 138 0.11 3.18 -26.80
N LYS A 139 0.71 4.33 -27.12
CA LYS A 139 1.80 4.92 -26.34
C LYS A 139 1.34 5.31 -24.93
N THR A 140 0.16 5.91 -24.79
CA THR A 140 -0.42 6.27 -23.50
C THR A 140 -0.69 5.03 -22.65
N TYR A 141 -1.32 4.00 -23.22
CA TYR A 141 -1.54 2.72 -22.56
C TYR A 141 -0.23 2.11 -22.07
N THR A 142 0.78 2.03 -22.95
CA THR A 142 2.09 1.45 -22.62
C THR A 142 2.79 2.24 -21.52
N SER A 143 2.71 3.57 -21.56
CA SER A 143 3.26 4.44 -20.52
C SER A 143 2.59 4.20 -19.16
N LEU A 144 1.26 4.11 -19.13
CA LEU A 144 0.49 3.84 -17.91
C LEU A 144 0.79 2.46 -17.32
N LEU A 145 0.83 1.43 -18.17
CA LEU A 145 1.20 0.07 -17.75
C LEU A 145 2.61 0.04 -17.17
N THR A 146 3.56 0.71 -17.85
CA THR A 146 4.96 0.81 -17.39
C THR A 146 5.03 1.51 -16.03
N LEU A 147 4.31 2.61 -15.85
CA LEU A 147 4.22 3.34 -14.58
C LEU A 147 3.64 2.47 -13.47
N SER A 148 2.55 1.74 -13.76
CA SER A 148 1.90 0.84 -12.78
C SER A 148 2.84 -0.28 -12.33
N ILE A 149 3.59 -0.88 -13.25
CA ILE A 149 4.60 -1.91 -12.95
C ILE A 149 5.74 -1.32 -12.11
N ALA A 150 6.25 -0.14 -12.49
CA ALA A 150 7.33 0.52 -11.75
C ALA A 150 6.92 0.88 -10.31
N ILE A 151 5.71 1.42 -10.13
CA ILE A 151 5.14 1.69 -8.80
C ILE A 151 5.03 0.40 -8.01
N THR A 152 4.47 -0.66 -8.60
CA THR A 152 4.32 -1.97 -7.93
C THR A 152 5.67 -2.52 -7.46
N ALA A 153 6.70 -2.44 -8.31
CA ALA A 153 8.04 -2.93 -8.01
C ALA A 153 8.72 -2.18 -6.85
N ILE A 154 8.36 -0.93 -6.60
CA ILE A 154 8.93 -0.10 -5.52
C ILE A 154 8.06 -0.15 -4.26
N SER A 155 6.75 -0.03 -4.41
CA SER A 155 5.79 0.04 -3.30
C SER A 155 5.76 -1.25 -2.49
N ILE A 156 5.77 -2.42 -3.13
CA ILE A 156 5.70 -3.70 -2.42
C ILE A 156 6.90 -3.91 -1.49
N PRO A 157 8.16 -3.84 -1.96
CA PRO A 157 9.32 -3.97 -1.07
C PRO A 157 9.33 -2.94 0.05
N LEU A 158 8.93 -1.70 -0.25
CA LEU A 158 8.87 -0.62 0.75
C LEU A 158 7.81 -0.90 1.84
N SER A 159 6.61 -1.32 1.44
CA SER A 159 5.53 -1.73 2.35
C SER A 159 5.97 -2.90 3.24
N VAL A 160 6.61 -3.92 2.66
CA VAL A 160 7.17 -5.06 3.41
C VAL A 160 8.24 -4.61 4.40
N TYR A 161 9.17 -3.76 3.97
CA TYR A 161 10.22 -3.20 4.81
C TYR A 161 9.65 -2.45 6.02
N PHE A 162 8.63 -1.61 5.82
CA PHE A 162 7.98 -0.91 6.92
C PHE A 162 7.24 -1.85 7.89
N SER A 163 6.60 -2.92 7.40
CA SER A 163 6.00 -3.93 8.27
C SER A 163 7.03 -4.68 9.13
N ILE A 164 8.22 -4.93 8.57
CA ILE A 164 9.35 -5.48 9.31
C ILE A 164 9.80 -4.49 10.39
N ILE A 165 9.97 -3.20 10.08
CA ILE A 165 10.31 -2.17 11.07
C ILE A 165 9.30 -2.14 12.22
N ILE A 166 8.00 -2.15 11.92
CA ILE A 166 6.94 -2.12 12.92
C ILE A 166 7.02 -3.36 13.84
N SER A 167 7.22 -4.54 13.24
CA SER A 167 7.40 -5.79 13.98
C SER A 167 8.65 -5.75 14.88
N ALA A 168 9.77 -5.28 14.35
CA ALA A 168 11.02 -5.14 15.08
C ALA A 168 10.90 -4.13 16.24
N TYR A 169 10.17 -3.04 16.04
CA TYR A 169 9.91 -2.08 17.12
C TYR A 169 9.02 -2.66 18.21
N ALA A 170 7.98 -3.42 17.86
CA ALA A 170 7.17 -4.14 18.84
C ALA A 170 8.03 -5.09 19.69
N TYR A 171 8.90 -5.87 19.04
CA TYR A 171 9.82 -6.77 19.75
C TYR A 171 10.82 -6.02 20.65
N LYS A 172 11.38 -4.90 20.17
CA LYS A 172 12.22 -4.02 20.99
C LYS A 172 11.48 -3.49 22.22
N ARG A 173 10.18 -3.21 22.12
CA ARG A 173 9.33 -2.84 23.27
C ARG A 173 9.17 -4.02 24.24
N LYS A 174 8.96 -5.25 23.76
CA LYS A 174 8.90 -6.46 24.60
C LYS A 174 10.14 -6.58 25.49
N LYS A 175 11.34 -6.51 24.89
CA LYS A 175 12.62 -6.59 25.61
C LYS A 175 12.82 -5.48 26.64
N LYS A 176 12.31 -4.28 26.36
CA LYS A 176 12.38 -3.15 27.31
C LYS A 176 11.40 -3.29 28.48
N GLU A 177 10.26 -3.92 28.26
CA GLU A 177 9.20 -4.08 29.27
C GLU A 177 9.44 -5.32 30.15
N ASN A 178 10.00 -6.40 29.61
CA ASN A 178 10.41 -7.60 30.35
C ASN A 178 11.88 -7.96 30.03
N PRO A 179 12.86 -7.42 30.77
CA PRO A 179 14.28 -7.73 30.57
C PRO A 179 14.69 -9.13 31.07
N GLU A 180 13.91 -9.77 31.94
CA GLU A 180 14.25 -11.09 32.54
C GLU A 180 13.82 -12.30 31.71
N SER A 181 12.93 -12.13 30.71
CA SER A 181 12.47 -13.25 29.86
C SER A 181 13.36 -13.50 28.63
N SER A 182 14.54 -12.89 28.55
CA SER A 182 15.41 -12.95 27.35
C SER A 182 16.66 -13.81 27.47
N ASP A 183 16.99 -14.30 28.67
CA ASP A 183 18.16 -15.18 28.86
C ASP A 183 17.79 -16.69 28.82
N ASP A 184 16.50 -17.04 28.97
CA ASP A 184 16.05 -18.45 29.00
C ASP A 184 15.51 -19.00 27.66
N GLU A 185 15.39 -18.18 26.60
CA GLU A 185 14.96 -18.63 25.26
C GLU A 185 16.14 -18.78 24.27
N LEU A 186 17.39 -18.80 24.74
CA LEU A 186 18.59 -18.94 23.89
C LEU A 186 19.15 -20.37 23.81
N ASP A 187 18.50 -21.37 24.41
CA ASP A 187 18.95 -22.77 24.36
C ASP A 187 17.97 -23.73 23.64
N ASP A 188 16.80 -23.27 23.19
CA ASP A 188 15.78 -24.13 22.56
C ASP A 188 15.35 -23.66 21.14
N LEU A 189 16.26 -23.10 20.34
CA LEU A 189 16.06 -22.97 18.89
C LEU A 189 17.32 -23.11 18.04
#